data_AF-A0A7Y7QIQ8-F1
#
_entry.id   AF-A0A7Y7QIQ8-F1
#
_cell.length_a   1.000
_cell.length_b   1.000
_cell.length_c   1.000
_cell.angle_alpha   90.00
_cell.angle_beta   90.00
_cell.angle_gamma   90.00
#
_symmetry.space_group_name_H-M   'P 1'
#
loop_
_entity.id
_entity.type
_entity.pdbx_description
1 polymer ?
#
loop_
_entity_poly.entity_id
_entity_poly.type
_entity_poly.pdbx_seq_one_letter_code
_entity_poly.pdbx_strand_id
1 'polypeptide(L)'
;MRYIFFTIIGIISSIKFSFANENDIGILGSGVSSGDLRNGDIHIDDIPNIIRGMIDFAMGIAGTIAIIFIIFGAYQILFGSIEQDKSKGKNTIIMAIIGFAIASLSWFIIKVIIDNLS
;
A
#
# COMPACT_ATOMS: atom_id res chain seq x y z
N MET A 1 6.60 22.93 19.54
CA MET A 1 6.49 21.47 19.39
C MET A 1 5.06 20.98 19.18
N ARG A 2 4.05 21.41 19.96
CA ARG A 2 2.65 20.96 19.80
C ARG A 2 2.04 21.25 18.41
N TYR A 3 2.31 22.41 17.82
CA TYR A 3 1.72 22.81 16.53
C TYR A 3 2.16 21.95 15.33
N ILE A 4 3.45 21.58 15.25
CA ILE A 4 4.01 20.73 14.19
C ILE A 4 3.44 19.31 14.26
N PHE A 5 3.20 18.82 15.48
CA PHE A 5 2.58 17.51 15.68
C PHE A 5 1.14 17.47 15.15
N PHE A 6 0.34 18.53 15.38
CA PHE A 6 -1.03 18.61 14.89
C PHE A 6 -1.12 18.78 13.36
N THR A 7 -0.19 19.48 12.71
CA THR A 7 -0.16 19.58 11.25
C THR A 7 0.20 18.25 10.58
N ILE A 8 1.14 17.47 11.15
CA ILE A 8 1.47 16.14 10.63
C ILE A 8 0.28 15.19 10.77
N ILE A 9 -0.39 15.18 11.93
CA ILE A 9 -1.61 14.38 12.14
C ILE A 9 -2.72 14.79 11.16
N GLY A 10 -2.87 16.10 10.90
CA GLY A 10 -3.86 16.63 9.96
C GLY A 10 -3.61 16.20 8.51
N ILE A 11 -2.35 16.20 8.07
CA ILE A 11 -1.96 15.71 6.74
C ILE A 11 -2.24 14.21 6.62
N ILE A 12 -1.85 13.41 7.62
CA ILE A 12 -2.12 11.96 7.62
C ILE A 12 -3.62 11.67 7.54
N SER A 13 -4.45 12.42 8.28
CA SER A 13 -5.92 12.25 8.23
C SER A 13 -6.56 12.64 6.89
N SER A 14 -5.88 13.50 6.12
CA SER A 14 -6.35 13.97 4.81
C SER A 14 -5.99 13.01 3.68
N ILE A 15 -5.04 12.09 3.91
CA ILE A 15 -4.69 11.05 2.95
C ILE A 15 -5.86 10.06 2.91
N LYS A 16 -6.63 10.11 1.81
CA LYS A 16 -7.59 9.06 1.48
C LYS A 16 -6.82 7.77 1.23
N PHE A 17 -6.79 6.91 2.23
CA PHE A 17 -6.18 5.61 2.12
C PHE A 17 -7.09 4.72 1.27
N SER A 18 -6.79 4.65 -0.03
CA SER A 18 -7.56 3.85 -0.98
C SER A 18 -7.14 2.39 -0.85
N PHE A 19 -7.61 1.71 0.19
CA PHE A 19 -7.47 0.26 0.32
C PHE A 19 -8.55 -0.41 -0.53
N ALA A 20 -8.18 -0.82 -1.74
CA ALA A 20 -9.03 -1.56 -2.67
C ALA A 20 -10.29 -0.83 -3.18
N ASN A 21 -10.75 -1.28 -4.35
CA ASN A 21 -11.85 -0.72 -5.13
C ASN A 21 -13.17 -0.78 -4.34
N GLU A 22 -14.04 0.22 -4.48
CA GLU A 22 -15.33 0.32 -3.76
C GLU A 22 -16.32 -0.84 -4.08
N ASN A 23 -15.96 -1.67 -5.05
CA ASN A 23 -16.76 -2.77 -5.57
C ASN A 23 -16.28 -4.15 -5.07
N ASP A 24 -15.15 -4.22 -4.36
CA ASP A 24 -14.53 -5.47 -3.91
C ASP A 24 -14.80 -5.69 -2.41
N ILE A 25 -15.01 -6.96 -2.01
CA ILE A 25 -15.10 -7.37 -0.61
C ILE A 25 -13.71 -7.39 0.07
N GLY A 26 -13.04 -6.22 0.06
CA GLY A 26 -11.75 -6.01 0.72
C GLY A 26 -10.67 -6.98 0.25
N ILE A 27 -10.25 -7.89 1.14
CA ILE A 27 -9.12 -8.82 0.94
C ILE A 27 -9.38 -9.83 -0.19
N LEU A 28 -10.64 -10.12 -0.52
CA LEU A 28 -11.01 -11.20 -1.44
C LEU A 28 -11.17 -10.76 -2.90
N GLY A 29 -10.99 -9.47 -3.22
CA GLY A 29 -11.01 -8.99 -4.60
C GLY A 29 -12.40 -8.97 -5.26
N SER A 30 -12.41 -8.74 -6.57
CA SER A 30 -13.62 -8.40 -7.36
C SER A 30 -14.44 -9.59 -7.84
N GLY A 31 -13.92 -10.81 -7.66
CA GLY A 31 -14.50 -12.01 -8.25
C GLY A 31 -15.42 -12.79 -7.33
N VAL A 32 -15.54 -12.41 -6.06
CA VAL A 32 -16.42 -13.08 -5.08
C VAL A 32 -17.22 -11.99 -4.39
N SER A 33 -18.52 -12.20 -4.15
CA SER A 33 -19.37 -11.29 -3.39
C SER A 33 -19.71 -11.86 -2.00
N SER A 34 -20.14 -10.99 -1.08
CA SER A 34 -20.69 -11.41 0.22
C SER A 34 -21.89 -12.35 0.06
N GLY A 35 -22.62 -12.23 -1.07
CA GLY A 35 -23.72 -13.13 -1.43
C GLY A 35 -23.23 -14.55 -1.71
N ASP A 36 -22.15 -14.67 -2.46
CA ASP A 36 -21.58 -15.95 -2.89
C ASP A 36 -21.00 -16.72 -1.69
N LEU A 37 -20.33 -16.01 -0.77
CA LEU A 37 -19.87 -16.59 0.50
C LEU A 37 -21.02 -17.10 1.36
N ARG A 38 -22.13 -16.34 1.42
CA ARG A 38 -23.29 -16.70 2.25
C ARG A 38 -24.04 -17.90 1.68
N ASN A 39 -24.08 -18.01 0.36
CA ASN A 39 -24.76 -19.09 -0.34
C ASN A 39 -23.85 -20.31 -0.59
N GLY A 40 -22.55 -20.20 -0.32
CA GLY A 40 -21.57 -21.26 -0.57
C GLY A 40 -21.23 -21.46 -2.04
N ASP A 41 -21.44 -20.43 -2.86
CA ASP A 41 -21.33 -20.47 -4.32
C ASP A 41 -19.94 -20.02 -4.79
N ILE A 42 -18.91 -20.81 -4.43
CA ILE A 42 -17.51 -20.49 -4.77
C ILE A 42 -17.01 -21.50 -5.81
N HIS A 43 -16.60 -21.00 -6.96
CA HIS A 43 -16.09 -21.79 -8.06
C HIS A 43 -14.56 -21.71 -8.17
N ILE A 44 -13.97 -22.68 -8.88
CA ILE A 44 -12.52 -22.72 -9.11
C ILE A 44 -12.05 -21.51 -9.93
N ASP A 45 -12.92 -20.96 -10.77
CA ASP A 45 -12.67 -19.78 -11.59
C ASP A 45 -12.55 -18.49 -10.76
N ASP A 46 -12.98 -18.51 -9.49
CA ASP A 46 -12.87 -17.37 -8.59
C ASP A 46 -11.50 -17.29 -7.90
N ILE A 47 -10.75 -18.40 -7.86
CA ILE A 47 -9.46 -18.49 -7.18
C ILE A 47 -8.45 -17.42 -7.68
N PRO A 48 -8.27 -17.20 -9.00
CA PRO A 48 -7.39 -16.14 -9.49
C PRO A 48 -7.83 -14.75 -9.04
N ASN A 49 -9.13 -14.49 -8.96
CA ASN A 49 -9.68 -13.20 -8.54
C ASN A 49 -9.47 -12.96 -7.04
N ILE A 50 -9.60 -14.01 -6.21
CA ILE A 50 -9.30 -13.95 -4.77
C ILE A 50 -7.82 -13.62 -4.56
N ILE A 51 -6.92 -14.30 -5.29
CA ILE A 51 -5.48 -14.04 -5.20
C ILE A 51 -5.18 -12.60 -5.60
N ARG A 52 -5.79 -12.09 -6.67
CA ARG A 52 -5.65 -10.70 -7.10
C ARG A 52 -6.07 -9.73 -6.00
N GLY A 53 -7.22 -9.96 -5.38
CA GLY A 53 -7.71 -9.16 -4.25
C GLY A 53 -6.74 -9.10 -3.07
N MET A 54 -6.15 -10.24 -2.70
CA MET A 54 -5.19 -10.31 -1.61
C MET A 54 -3.91 -9.50 -1.90
N ILE A 55 -3.45 -9.54 -3.16
CA ILE A 55 -2.26 -8.79 -3.58
C ILE A 55 -2.57 -7.29 -3.66
N ASP A 56 -3.74 -6.91 -4.20
CA ASP A 56 -4.19 -5.51 -4.23
C ASP A 56 -4.29 -4.93 -2.82
N PHE A 57 -4.82 -5.70 -1.87
CA PHE A 57 -4.85 -5.34 -0.46
C PHE A 57 -3.44 -5.18 0.14
N ALA A 58 -2.54 -6.14 -0.11
CA ALA A 58 -1.15 -6.06 0.32
C ALA A 58 -0.44 -4.83 -0.27
N MET A 59 -0.74 -4.48 -1.52
CA MET A 59 -0.19 -3.30 -2.18
C MET A 59 -0.69 -2.00 -1.55
N GLY A 60 -1.95 -1.96 -1.11
CA GLY A 60 -2.49 -0.85 -0.31
C GLY A 60 -1.70 -0.64 0.99
N ILE A 61 -1.42 -1.73 1.72
CA ILE A 61 -0.61 -1.68 2.95
C ILE A 61 0.82 -1.21 2.63
N ALA A 62 1.45 -1.79 1.61
CA ALA A 62 2.82 -1.45 1.21
C ALA A 62 2.95 0.03 0.83
N GLY A 63 1.99 0.58 0.08
CA GLY A 63 1.98 2.00 -0.32
C GLY A 63 1.96 2.94 0.87
N THR A 64 1.19 2.64 1.90
CA THR A 64 1.17 3.50 3.09
C THR A 64 2.39 3.33 3.95
N ILE A 65 2.85 2.11 4.17
CA ILE A 65 4.10 1.91 4.90
C ILE A 65 5.20 2.74 4.22
N ALA A 66 5.28 2.72 2.89
CA ALA A 66 6.21 3.55 2.13
C ALA A 66 6.03 5.04 2.40
N ILE A 67 4.79 5.57 2.36
CA ILE A 67 4.51 6.98 2.68
C ILE A 67 4.95 7.34 4.10
N ILE A 68 4.67 6.50 5.10
CA ILE A 68 5.09 6.73 6.49
C ILE A 68 6.62 6.85 6.59
N PHE A 69 7.35 5.93 5.97
CA PHE A 69 8.82 5.98 5.96
C PHE A 69 9.38 7.17 5.18
N ILE A 70 8.72 7.58 4.10
CA ILE A 70 9.09 8.80 3.36
C ILE A 70 8.92 10.04 4.24
N ILE A 71 7.79 10.16 4.95
CA ILE A 71 7.55 11.28 5.88
C ILE A 71 8.58 11.26 7.02
N PHE A 72 8.87 10.09 7.58
CA PHE A 72 9.88 9.94 8.64
C PHE A 72 11.28 10.34 8.17
N GLY A 73 11.69 9.86 6.99
CA GLY A 73 12.97 10.25 6.39
C GLY A 73 13.03 11.74 6.02
N ALA A 74 11.92 12.33 5.58
CA ALA A 74 11.84 13.76 5.29
C ALA A 74 12.02 14.60 6.57
N TYR A 75 11.39 14.19 7.67
CA TYR A 75 11.60 14.82 8.98
C TYR A 75 13.08 14.75 9.39
N GLN A 76 13.72 13.59 9.22
CA GLN A 76 15.14 13.40 9.53
C GLN A 76 16.06 14.31 8.69
N ILE A 77 15.72 14.60 7.42
CA ILE A 77 16.48 15.54 6.58
C ILE A 77 16.30 17.00 7.07
N LEU A 78 15.07 17.39 7.39
CA LEU A 78 14.72 18.77 7.77
C LEU A 78 15.33 19.14 9.14
N PHE A 79 15.30 18.22 10.11
CA PHE A 79 15.80 18.47 11.46
C PHE A 79 17.23 17.97 11.70
N GLY A 80 17.76 17.13 10.81
CA GLY A 80 19.12 16.59 10.89
C GLY A 80 20.25 17.61 10.67
N SER A 81 19.94 18.89 10.44
CA SER A 81 20.94 19.98 10.44
C SER A 81 21.63 20.19 11.78
N ILE A 82 21.06 19.71 12.88
CA ILE A 82 21.62 19.85 14.22
C ILE A 82 22.68 18.76 14.50
N GLU A 83 22.65 17.62 13.79
CA GLU A 83 23.39 16.40 14.14
C GLU A 83 24.22 15.77 12.99
N GLN A 84 24.39 16.46 11.85
CA GLN A 84 25.06 15.95 10.62
C GLN A 84 24.39 14.74 9.94
N ASP A 85 23.21 14.29 10.39
CA ASP A 85 22.60 13.02 9.97
C ASP A 85 21.67 13.12 8.74
N LYS A 86 21.78 14.19 7.95
CA LYS A 86 20.97 14.40 6.74
C LYS A 86 21.12 13.27 5.70
N SER A 87 22.26 12.57 5.70
CA SER A 87 22.49 11.42 4.80
C SER A 87 21.61 10.23 5.17
N LYS A 88 21.35 9.99 6.47
CA LYS A 88 20.48 8.91 6.93
C LYS A 88 19.04 9.10 6.49
N GLY A 89 18.50 10.32 6.64
CA GLY A 89 17.14 10.61 6.20
C GLY A 89 16.93 10.41 4.69
N LYS A 90 17.93 10.78 3.86
CA LYS A 90 17.90 10.48 2.42
C LYS A 90 17.92 8.97 2.16
N ASN A 91 18.76 8.23 2.88
CA ASN A 91 18.86 6.79 2.74
C ASN A 91 17.54 6.10 3.11
N THR A 92 16.86 6.54 4.18
CA THR A 92 15.54 6.03 4.57
C THR A 92 14.49 6.25 3.49
N ILE A 93 14.44 7.44 2.88
CA ILE A 93 13.51 7.72 1.76
C ILE A 93 13.82 6.80 0.57
N ILE A 94 15.10 6.67 0.21
CA ILE A 94 15.53 5.81 -0.91
C ILE A 94 15.14 4.35 -0.64
N MET A 95 15.38 3.83 0.56
CA MET A 95 14.99 2.48 0.96
C MET A 95 13.47 2.28 0.91
N ALA A 96 12.68 3.26 1.35
CA ALA A 96 11.22 3.22 1.27
C ALA A 96 10.72 3.16 -0.18
N ILE A 97 11.32 3.97 -1.07
CA ILE A 97 10.99 3.99 -2.50
C ILE A 97 11.39 2.67 -3.16
N ILE A 98 12.58 2.13 -2.88
CA ILE A 98 13.04 0.86 -3.44
C ILE A 98 12.14 -0.29 -2.99
N GLY A 99 11.79 -0.36 -1.70
CA GLY A 99 10.89 -1.38 -1.18
C GLY A 99 9.51 -1.32 -1.85
N PHE A 100 8.95 -0.11 -2.01
CA PHE A 100 7.70 0.09 -2.72
C PHE A 100 7.80 -0.28 -4.21
N ALA A 101 8.90 0.08 -4.87
CA ALA A 101 9.12 -0.25 -6.28
C ALA A 101 9.16 -1.76 -6.51
N ILE A 102 9.84 -2.52 -5.64
CA ILE A 102 9.86 -3.99 -5.71
C ILE A 102 8.46 -4.56 -5.52
N ALA A 103 7.70 -4.08 -4.53
CA ALA A 103 6.32 -4.50 -4.32
C ALA A 103 5.43 -4.21 -5.54
N SER A 104 5.56 -3.02 -6.12
CA SER A 104 4.83 -2.61 -7.32
C SER A 104 5.18 -3.46 -8.54
N LEU A 105 6.44 -3.83 -8.72
CA LEU A 105 6.87 -4.71 -9.81
C LEU A 105 6.32 -6.12 -9.65
N SER A 106 6.33 -6.66 -8.42
CA SER A 106 5.72 -7.97 -8.13
C SER A 106 4.23 -7.97 -8.46
N TRP A 107 3.50 -6.92 -8.03
CA TRP A 107 2.09 -6.76 -8.34
C TRP A 107 1.84 -6.72 -9.86
N PHE A 108 2.64 -5.93 -10.58
CA PHE A 108 2.53 -5.80 -12.03
C PHE A 108 2.73 -7.14 -12.76
N ILE A 109 3.74 -7.92 -12.36
CA ILE A 109 4.00 -9.24 -12.95
C ILE A 109 2.81 -10.17 -12.78
N ILE A 110 2.25 -10.24 -11.57
CA ILE A 110 1.11 -11.13 -11.28
C ILE A 110 -0.11 -10.71 -12.09
N LYS A 111 -0.38 -9.41 -12.19
CA LYS A 111 -1.47 -8.88 -13.01
C LYS A 111 -1.30 -9.26 -14.47
N VAL A 112 -0.10 -9.10 -15.03
CA VAL A 112 0.18 -9.51 -16.41
C VAL A 112 -0.06 -11.01 -16.60
N ILE A 113 0.38 -11.87 -15.67
CA ILE A 113 0.17 -13.32 -15.79
C ILE A 113 -1.32 -13.67 -15.78
N ILE A 114 -2.09 -13.10 -14.85
CA ILE A 114 -3.54 -13.36 -14.72
C ILE A 114 -4.28 -12.85 -15.95
N ASP A 115 -3.99 -11.64 -16.43
CA ASP A 115 -4.64 -11.05 -17.61
C ASP A 115 -4.32 -11.81 -18.91
N ASN A 116 -3.25 -12.60 -18.96
CA ASN A 116 -2.93 -13.49 -20.10
C ASN A 116 -3.51 -14.91 -19.96
N LEU A 117 -4.06 -15.27 -18.80
CA LEU A 117 -4.67 -16.58 -18.54
C LEU A 117 -6.20 -16.57 -18.68
N SER A 118 -6.83 -15.40 -18.64
CA SER A 118 -8.26 -15.17 -18.92
C SER A 118 -8.52 -14.89 -20.40
#